data_AF-A0A952YPK3-F1
#
_entry.id   AF-A0A952YPK3-F1
#
_cell.length_a   1.000
_cell.length_b   1.000
_cell.length_c   1.000
_cell.angle_alpha   90.00
_cell.angle_beta   90.00
_cell.angle_gamma   90.00
#
_symmetry.space_group_name_H-M   'P 1'
#
loop_
_entity.id
_entity.type
_entity.pdbx_description
1 polymer ?
#
loop_
_entity_poly.entity_id
_entity_poly.type
_entity_poly.pdbx_seq_one_letter_code
_entity_poly.pdbx_strand_id
1 'polypeptide(L)'
;MKPTNKHATNRPKVLCVDDEPGLLRSLRWLLRDQFDVAVTDNPATGLALLAADRFDVVISDQRMPGMSGTEFLERARHIAPTCVRLLLTGYSDFGAVLASVNEAEVFRFITKPWDNQRLLHTVGEASRLARLNADTGTGFEETAILDDDDTPVQATLLLFDAEPELADKVTAAAPEGSRFVSTHDVGDALGLMAREQVAVLVADLSVHREQQITFIASVRKSRPDVVVVVLSAARDIKLMARLINEGQIYRFLARPVAPQQMRQALRQAINRHQAICRRAQATTASAADTVVDSDFELDFSQTTSIQRLRTALPTANRNEAGQRGALRAWVHRVVARWLAHRRR
;
A
#
# COMPACT_ATOMS: atom_id res chain seq x y z
N MET A 1 49.16 -0.98 -15.71
CA MET A 1 48.12 -1.83 -15.10
C MET A 1 46.86 -0.99 -14.92
N LYS A 2 45.78 -1.29 -15.65
CA LYS A 2 44.46 -0.69 -15.38
C LYS A 2 43.87 -1.36 -14.13
N PRO A 3 43.23 -0.63 -13.21
CA PRO A 3 42.53 -1.26 -12.10
C PRO A 3 41.34 -2.05 -12.66
N THR A 4 41.33 -3.35 -12.35
CA THR A 4 40.27 -4.29 -12.68
C THR A 4 39.00 -3.87 -11.97
N ASN A 5 38.03 -3.34 -12.72
CA ASN A 5 36.67 -3.12 -12.25
C ASN A 5 36.05 -4.51 -11.99
N LYS A 6 36.16 -5.01 -10.76
CA LYS A 6 35.38 -6.17 -10.30
C LYS A 6 33.92 -5.76 -10.42
N HIS A 7 33.16 -6.47 -11.25
CA HIS A 7 31.72 -6.30 -11.37
C HIS A 7 31.08 -6.23 -9.98
N ALA A 8 30.76 -5.03 -9.51
CA ALA A 8 29.89 -4.85 -8.36
C ALA A 8 28.58 -5.50 -8.76
N THR A 9 28.27 -6.64 -8.14
CA THR A 9 27.04 -7.36 -8.39
C THR A 9 25.91 -6.41 -8.05
N ASN A 10 25.14 -5.99 -9.07
CA ASN A 10 23.98 -5.10 -8.94
C ASN A 10 22.78 -5.81 -8.28
N ARG A 11 23.06 -6.69 -7.30
CA ARG A 11 22.08 -7.51 -6.62
C ARG A 11 21.55 -6.75 -5.41
N PRO A 12 20.24 -6.79 -5.14
CA PRO A 12 19.68 -6.11 -3.99
C PRO A 12 20.30 -6.62 -2.69
N LYS A 13 20.61 -5.70 -1.78
CA LYS A 13 21.11 -6.01 -0.44
C LYS A 13 19.97 -6.15 0.55
N VAL A 14 19.94 -7.28 1.26
CA VAL A 14 18.91 -7.61 2.25
C VAL A 14 19.56 -7.84 3.61
N LEU A 15 19.09 -7.14 4.63
CA LEU A 15 19.45 -7.37 6.03
C LEU A 15 18.35 -8.19 6.72
N CYS A 16 18.70 -9.30 7.37
CA CYS A 16 17.79 -10.05 8.23
C CYS A 16 18.22 -9.94 9.70
N VAL A 17 17.28 -9.61 10.57
CA VAL A 17 17.48 -9.47 12.03
C VAL A 17 16.46 -10.35 12.75
N ASP A 18 16.93 -11.34 13.50
CA ASP A 18 16.09 -12.30 14.22
C ASP A 18 16.96 -12.98 15.29
N ASP A 19 16.48 -13.11 16.53
CA ASP A 19 17.25 -13.67 17.65
C ASP A 19 17.42 -15.19 17.56
N GLU A 20 16.77 -15.87 16.62
CA GLU A 20 16.91 -17.30 16.35
C GLU A 20 17.93 -17.59 15.22
N PRO A 21 19.14 -18.09 15.52
CA PRO A 21 20.17 -18.34 14.50
C PRO A 21 19.77 -19.39 13.44
N GLY A 22 18.89 -20.33 13.81
CA GLY A 22 18.32 -21.30 12.88
C GLY A 22 17.47 -20.64 11.78
N LEU A 23 16.71 -19.62 12.17
CA LEU A 23 15.85 -18.86 11.28
C LEU A 23 16.69 -17.99 10.34
N LEU A 24 17.69 -17.28 10.87
CA LEU A 24 18.63 -16.50 10.06
C LEU A 24 19.36 -17.36 9.01
N ARG A 25 19.78 -18.58 9.38
CA ARG A 25 20.37 -19.53 8.41
C ARG A 25 19.39 -19.91 7.30
N SER A 26 18.12 -20.14 7.65
CA SER A 26 17.07 -20.48 6.68
C SER A 26 16.78 -19.32 5.73
N LEU A 27 16.64 -18.10 6.24
CA LEU A 27 16.46 -16.89 5.43
C LEU A 27 17.66 -16.65 4.50
N ARG A 28 18.88 -16.73 5.04
CA ARG A 28 20.10 -16.61 4.25
C ARG A 28 20.12 -17.63 3.12
N TRP A 29 19.84 -18.90 3.42
CA TRP A 29 19.84 -19.96 2.41
C TRP A 29 18.79 -19.73 1.32
N LEU A 30 17.58 -19.34 1.71
CA LEU A 30 16.48 -19.07 0.77
C LEU A 30 16.77 -17.87 -0.15
N LEU A 31 17.35 -16.79 0.38
CA LEU A 31 17.49 -15.52 -0.33
C LEU A 31 18.80 -15.40 -1.13
N ARG A 32 19.84 -16.19 -0.82
CA ARG A 32 21.20 -16.03 -1.36
C ARG A 32 21.34 -16.15 -2.88
N ASP A 33 20.37 -16.73 -3.58
CA ASP A 33 20.46 -16.91 -5.03
C ASP A 33 20.04 -15.64 -5.79
N GLN A 34 19.22 -14.79 -5.18
CA GLN A 34 18.70 -13.55 -5.77
C GLN A 34 19.23 -12.27 -5.10
N PHE A 35 19.63 -12.36 -3.82
CA PHE A 35 19.97 -11.20 -2.98
C PHE A 35 21.38 -11.31 -2.36
N ASP A 36 21.97 -10.18 -2.03
CA ASP A 36 23.17 -10.10 -1.18
C ASP A 36 22.71 -10.00 0.28
N VAL A 37 22.86 -11.09 1.05
CA VAL A 37 22.19 -11.23 2.35
C VAL A 37 23.18 -11.02 3.51
N ALA A 38 22.90 -10.02 4.34
CA ALA A 38 23.48 -9.86 5.67
C ALA A 38 22.50 -10.38 6.73
N VAL A 39 23.04 -10.97 7.81
CA VAL A 39 22.22 -11.42 8.95
C VAL A 39 22.87 -11.01 10.25
N THR A 40 22.06 -10.77 11.26
CA THR A 40 22.49 -10.51 12.65
C THR A 40 21.42 -10.99 13.61
N ASP A 41 21.82 -11.54 14.74
CA ASP A 41 20.92 -11.93 15.84
C ASP A 41 20.68 -10.79 16.83
N ASN A 42 21.36 -9.67 16.65
CA ASN A 42 21.29 -8.50 17.51
C ASN A 42 20.74 -7.29 16.73
N PRO A 43 19.64 -6.65 17.20
CA PRO A 43 19.06 -5.48 16.55
C PRO A 43 19.97 -4.24 16.60
N ALA A 44 20.77 -4.06 17.65
CA ALA A 44 21.72 -2.93 17.71
C ALA A 44 22.81 -3.05 16.63
N THR A 45 23.31 -4.27 16.41
CA THR A 45 24.22 -4.56 15.29
C THR A 45 23.53 -4.33 13.95
N GLY A 46 22.24 -4.66 13.83
CA GLY A 46 21.44 -4.37 12.63
C GLY A 46 21.38 -2.88 12.30
N LEU A 47 21.16 -2.02 13.31
CA LEU A 47 21.14 -0.56 13.13
C LEU A 47 22.52 -0.04 12.72
N ALA A 48 23.59 -0.55 13.32
CA ALA A 48 24.96 -0.19 12.94
C ALA A 48 25.28 -0.58 11.48
N LEU A 49 24.81 -1.75 11.03
CA LEU A 49 24.95 -2.17 9.63
C LEU A 49 24.19 -1.25 8.68
N LEU A 50 22.95 -0.87 9.01
CA LEU A 50 22.15 0.07 8.22
C LEU A 50 22.79 1.47 8.12
N ALA A 51 23.50 1.89 9.16
CA ALA A 51 24.23 3.17 9.16
C ALA A 51 25.54 3.10 8.35
N ALA A 52 26.17 1.93 8.30
CA ALA A 52 27.47 1.73 7.65
C ALA A 52 27.36 1.42 6.15
N ASP A 53 26.26 0.82 5.70
CA ASP A 53 26.10 0.35 4.33
C ASP A 53 24.65 0.51 3.84
N ARG A 54 24.48 0.59 2.53
CA ARG A 54 23.16 0.73 1.90
C ARG A 54 22.49 -0.64 1.78
N PHE A 55 21.32 -0.77 2.37
CA PHE A 55 20.43 -1.91 2.18
C PHE A 55 19.17 -1.50 1.40
N ASP A 56 18.69 -2.40 0.53
CA ASP A 56 17.43 -2.21 -0.19
C ASP A 56 16.25 -2.69 0.66
N VAL A 57 16.43 -3.79 1.40
CA VAL A 57 15.38 -4.38 2.24
C VAL A 57 15.95 -4.75 3.60
N VAL A 58 15.17 -4.50 4.66
CA VAL A 58 15.40 -5.04 5.99
C VAL A 58 14.23 -5.90 6.41
N ILE A 59 14.51 -7.08 6.95
CA ILE A 59 13.54 -8.03 7.48
C ILE A 59 13.86 -8.22 8.97
N SER A 60 12.92 -7.87 9.84
CA SER A 60 13.09 -8.03 11.29
C SER A 60 12.05 -9.00 11.84
N ASP A 61 12.44 -9.85 12.79
CA ASP A 61 11.46 -10.47 13.67
C ASP A 61 10.81 -9.45 14.60
N GLN A 62 9.60 -9.76 15.07
CA GLN A 62 8.91 -8.94 16.06
C GLN A 62 9.45 -9.10 17.48
N ARG A 63 9.80 -10.32 17.91
CA ARG A 63 10.19 -10.63 19.28
C ARG A 63 11.69 -10.86 19.36
N MET A 64 12.43 -9.79 19.63
CA MET A 64 13.86 -9.91 19.93
C MET A 64 14.14 -9.42 21.35
N PRO A 65 15.08 -10.05 22.08
CA PRO A 65 15.50 -9.58 23.38
C PRO A 65 16.01 -8.12 23.34
N GLY A 66 15.51 -7.31 24.26
CA GLY A 66 15.94 -5.92 24.45
C GLY A 66 15.27 -4.89 23.53
N MET A 67 14.94 -5.23 22.29
CA MET A 67 14.30 -4.31 21.33
C MET A 67 13.30 -5.07 20.45
N SER A 68 12.06 -4.59 20.36
CA SER A 68 11.07 -5.21 19.46
C SER A 68 11.38 -4.95 17.99
N GLY A 69 10.86 -5.80 17.10
CA GLY A 69 11.00 -5.60 15.65
C GLY A 69 10.43 -4.27 15.17
N THR A 70 9.26 -3.89 15.68
CA THR A 70 8.64 -2.59 15.38
C THR A 70 9.52 -1.41 15.82
N GLU A 71 10.11 -1.46 17.01
CA GLU A 71 11.03 -0.42 17.51
C GLU A 71 12.33 -0.36 16.68
N PHE A 72 12.87 -1.54 16.32
CA PHE A 72 14.03 -1.63 15.43
C PHE A 72 13.73 -1.01 14.06
N LEU A 73 12.57 -1.33 13.45
CA LEU A 73 12.18 -0.84 12.13
C LEU A 73 11.87 0.67 12.15
N GLU A 74 11.32 1.19 13.23
CA GLU A 74 11.16 2.64 13.43
C GLU A 74 12.51 3.37 13.42
N ARG A 75 13.50 2.87 14.17
CA ARG A 75 14.86 3.45 14.13
C ARG A 75 15.53 3.27 12.77
N ALA A 76 15.34 2.11 12.14
CA ALA A 76 15.85 1.83 10.80
C ALA A 76 15.30 2.81 9.75
N ARG A 77 14.06 3.28 9.90
CA ARG A 77 13.47 4.30 9.03
C ARG A 77 14.30 5.59 9.04
N HIS A 78 14.72 6.06 10.21
CA HIS A 78 15.50 7.30 10.33
C HIS A 78 16.92 7.14 9.80
N ILE A 79 17.51 5.96 9.94
CA ILE A 79 18.89 5.68 9.49
C ILE A 79 18.94 5.43 7.98
N ALA A 80 17.97 4.68 7.44
CA ALA A 80 17.92 4.23 6.05
C ALA A 80 16.52 4.45 5.46
N PRO A 81 16.11 5.70 5.17
CA PRO A 81 14.74 6.03 4.75
C PRO A 81 14.32 5.42 3.42
N THR A 82 15.26 5.11 2.52
CA THR A 82 14.99 4.44 1.24
C THR A 82 14.87 2.92 1.36
N CYS A 83 15.27 2.34 2.50
CA CYS A 83 15.24 0.91 2.74
C CYS A 83 13.80 0.43 3.01
N VAL A 84 13.36 -0.62 2.32
CA VAL A 84 12.05 -1.21 2.53
C VAL A 84 12.06 -2.07 3.78
N ARG A 85 11.13 -1.82 4.70
CA ARG A 85 11.03 -2.49 5.99
C ARG A 85 9.97 -3.58 5.96
N LEU A 86 10.36 -4.83 6.24
CA LEU A 86 9.49 -6.00 6.35
C LEU A 86 9.51 -6.53 7.78
N LEU A 87 8.34 -6.85 8.32
CA LEU A 87 8.24 -7.49 9.64
C LEU A 87 7.85 -8.96 9.50
N LEU A 88 8.67 -9.85 10.06
CA LEU A 88 8.36 -11.25 10.31
C LEU A 88 7.67 -11.36 11.68
N THR A 89 6.51 -12.02 11.73
CA THR A 89 5.74 -12.12 12.98
C THR A 89 4.97 -13.42 13.08
N GLY A 90 4.83 -13.95 14.30
CA GLY A 90 3.88 -15.03 14.60
C GLY A 90 2.44 -14.53 14.68
N TYR A 91 1.47 -15.46 14.64
CA TYR A 91 0.05 -15.15 14.80
C TYR A 91 -0.30 -14.54 16.16
N SER A 92 0.46 -14.85 17.22
CA SER A 92 0.26 -14.33 18.57
C SER A 92 0.61 -12.86 18.74
N ASP A 93 1.43 -12.31 17.85
CA ASP A 93 2.06 -11.00 18.03
C ASP A 93 1.38 -9.89 17.26
N PHE A 94 0.56 -10.26 16.28
CA PHE A 94 0.00 -9.32 15.33
C PHE A 94 -0.95 -8.30 15.98
N GLY A 95 -1.64 -8.67 17.06
CA GLY A 95 -2.49 -7.74 17.83
C GLY A 95 -1.69 -6.59 18.45
N ALA A 96 -0.52 -6.89 19.02
CA ALA A 96 0.39 -5.89 19.61
C ALA A 96 1.15 -5.11 18.53
N VAL A 97 1.46 -5.76 17.40
CA VAL A 97 2.12 -5.16 16.24
C VAL A 97 1.26 -4.09 15.57
N LEU A 98 -0.05 -4.32 15.41
CA LEU A 98 -0.95 -3.45 14.62
C LEU A 98 -0.93 -1.97 15.02
N ALA A 99 -0.67 -1.65 16.29
CA ALA A 99 -0.56 -0.26 16.75
C ALA A 99 0.79 0.38 16.34
N SER A 100 1.89 -0.35 16.48
CA SER A 100 3.26 0.12 16.23
C SER A 100 3.71 0.00 14.77
N VAL A 101 3.01 -0.77 13.92
CA VAL A 101 3.15 -0.76 12.45
C VAL A 101 3.12 0.66 11.90
N ASN A 102 2.22 1.47 12.46
CA ASN A 102 1.95 2.79 11.93
C ASN A 102 3.18 3.70 12.07
N GLU A 103 3.86 3.63 13.21
CA GLU A 103 5.06 4.42 13.50
C GLU A 103 6.25 3.97 12.65
N ALA A 104 6.44 2.65 12.49
CA ALA A 104 7.56 2.07 11.75
C ALA A 104 7.43 2.10 10.20
N GLU A 105 6.28 2.50 9.66
CA GLU A 105 5.97 2.44 8.22
C GLU A 105 6.42 1.13 7.57
N VAL A 106 5.98 0.02 8.15
CA VAL A 106 6.29 -1.32 7.63
C VAL A 106 5.60 -1.51 6.29
N PHE A 107 6.37 -1.89 5.27
CA PHE A 107 5.84 -2.10 3.92
C PHE A 107 4.96 -3.35 3.82
N ARG A 108 5.38 -4.47 4.43
CA ARG A 108 4.59 -5.71 4.50
C ARG A 108 4.91 -6.55 5.73
N PHE A 109 3.94 -7.40 6.10
CA PHE A 109 4.05 -8.41 7.16
C PHE A 109 4.17 -9.79 6.55
N ILE A 110 5.10 -10.58 7.07
CA ILE A 110 5.25 -11.97 6.72
C ILE A 110 4.95 -12.81 7.95
N THR A 111 3.89 -13.59 7.88
CA THR A 111 3.49 -14.49 8.97
C THR A 111 4.40 -15.72 9.02
N LYS A 112 4.88 -16.06 10.21
CA LYS A 112 5.54 -17.35 10.48
C LYS A 112 4.46 -18.45 10.70
N PRO A 113 4.61 -19.67 10.14
CA PRO A 113 5.59 -20.08 9.13
C PRO A 113 5.27 -19.47 7.76
N TRP A 114 6.30 -19.13 6.98
CA TRP A 114 6.13 -18.53 5.66
C TRP A 114 6.15 -19.56 4.53
N ASP A 115 5.60 -19.17 3.38
CA ASP A 115 5.81 -19.87 2.12
C ASP A 115 7.04 -19.30 1.40
N ASN A 116 7.95 -20.17 0.96
CA ASN A 116 9.24 -19.77 0.39
C ASN A 116 9.09 -18.95 -0.90
N GLN A 117 8.16 -19.35 -1.78
CA GLN A 117 7.92 -18.66 -3.05
C GLN A 117 7.34 -17.26 -2.80
N ARG A 118 6.38 -17.17 -1.88
CA ARG A 118 5.77 -15.90 -1.47
C ARG A 118 6.77 -14.96 -0.81
N LEU A 119 7.67 -15.49 0.02
CA LEU A 119 8.71 -14.69 0.66
C LEU A 119 9.68 -14.12 -0.39
N LEU A 120 10.16 -14.95 -1.32
CA LEU A 120 11.03 -14.51 -2.42
C LEU A 120 10.36 -13.42 -3.26
N HIS A 121 9.11 -13.63 -3.65
CA HIS A 121 8.34 -12.63 -4.40
C HIS A 121 8.19 -11.31 -3.64
N THR A 122 7.91 -11.39 -2.33
CA THR A 122 7.75 -10.21 -1.47
C THR A 122 9.04 -9.41 -1.34
N VAL A 123 10.18 -10.08 -1.13
CA VAL A 123 11.50 -9.44 -1.04
C VAL A 123 11.93 -8.88 -2.40
N GLY A 124 11.57 -9.53 -3.50
CA GLY A 124 11.79 -9.04 -4.86
C GLY A 124 11.07 -7.71 -5.13
N GLU A 125 9.77 -7.65 -4.80
CA GLU A 125 8.98 -6.42 -4.96
C GLU A 125 9.46 -5.29 -4.03
N ALA A 126 9.79 -5.63 -2.77
CA ALA A 126 10.41 -4.69 -1.84
C ALA A 126 11.72 -4.12 -2.41
N SER A 127 12.60 -4.98 -2.93
CA SER A 127 13.87 -4.56 -3.52
C SER A 127 13.69 -3.63 -4.73
N ARG A 128 12.67 -3.90 -5.57
CA ARG A 128 12.34 -3.06 -6.72
C ARG A 128 11.88 -1.67 -6.28
N LEU A 129 11.02 -1.61 -5.26
CA LEU A 129 10.54 -0.35 -4.68
C LEU A 129 11.66 0.46 -4.02
N ALA A 130 12.57 -0.19 -3.29
CA ALA A 130 13.70 0.48 -2.66
C ALA A 130 14.59 1.21 -3.68
N ARG A 131 14.86 0.55 -4.83
CA ARG A 131 15.64 1.15 -5.91
C ARG A 131 14.91 2.28 -6.60
N LEU A 132 13.62 2.12 -6.91
CA LEU A 132 12.79 3.20 -7.44
C LEU A 132 12.83 4.43 -6.53
N ASN A 133 12.69 4.24 -5.22
CA ASN A 133 12.73 5.33 -4.24
C ASN A 133 14.11 6.00 -4.16
N ALA A 134 15.19 5.22 -4.27
CA ALA A 134 16.55 5.78 -4.31
C ALA A 134 16.82 6.60 -5.58
N ASP A 135 16.33 6.15 -6.74
CA ASP A 135 16.49 6.87 -8.01
C ASP A 135 15.66 8.17 -8.05
N THR A 136 14.50 8.19 -7.40
CA THR A 136 13.62 9.37 -7.38
C THR A 136 14.01 10.37 -6.28
N GLY A 137 14.98 10.06 -5.42
CA GLY A 137 15.33 10.86 -4.22
C GLY A 137 14.23 10.92 -3.15
N THR A 138 13.04 10.40 -3.44
CA THR A 138 11.95 10.23 -2.49
C THR A 138 12.17 8.91 -1.76
N GLY A 139 12.76 8.93 -0.56
CA GLY A 139 12.69 7.78 0.33
C GLY A 139 11.25 7.37 0.63
N PHE A 140 11.04 6.45 1.56
CA PHE A 140 9.74 6.40 2.28
C PHE A 140 9.48 7.68 3.10
N GLU A 141 10.31 8.71 2.93
CA GLU A 141 10.05 10.09 3.30
C GLU A 141 8.82 10.62 2.58
N GLU A 142 7.70 10.42 3.25
CA GLU A 142 6.67 11.44 3.35
C GLU A 142 6.47 11.82 4.83
N THR A 143 7.54 11.79 5.65
CA THR A 143 7.54 12.34 7.02
C THR A 143 8.96 12.63 7.52
N ALA A 144 9.44 13.83 7.20
CA ALA A 144 10.34 14.67 8.00
C ALA A 144 10.36 16.00 7.23
N ILE A 145 9.61 17.02 7.59
CA ILE A 145 9.81 17.91 8.74
C ILE A 145 8.48 18.68 8.96
N LEU A 146 8.34 19.23 10.16
CA LEU A 146 7.37 20.20 10.68
C LEU A 146 6.87 21.29 9.69
N ASP A 147 6.13 20.91 8.66
CA ASP A 147 5.38 21.86 7.83
C ASP A 147 3.95 21.95 8.36
N ASP A 148 3.72 23.00 9.15
CA ASP A 148 2.45 23.60 9.58
C ASP A 148 1.22 22.67 9.50
N ASP A 149 0.85 22.08 10.65
CA ASP A 149 -0.23 21.11 10.84
C ASP A 149 -1.60 21.64 10.32
N ASP A 150 -1.71 22.95 10.09
CA ASP A 150 -2.88 23.66 9.57
C ASP A 150 -2.86 23.97 8.07
N THR A 151 -1.84 23.56 7.29
CA THR A 151 -1.84 23.89 5.85
C THR A 151 -3.07 23.26 5.18
N PRO A 152 -3.99 24.06 4.59
CA PRO A 152 -5.23 23.55 4.05
C PRO A 152 -4.97 22.61 2.88
N VAL A 153 -5.64 21.45 2.89
CA VAL A 153 -5.56 20.48 1.80
C VAL A 153 -6.95 20.15 1.30
N GLN A 154 -7.19 20.40 0.02
CA GLN A 154 -8.43 19.99 -0.64
C GLN A 154 -8.37 18.50 -0.96
N ALA A 155 -9.02 17.68 -0.13
CA ALA A 155 -9.19 16.26 -0.35
C ALA A 155 -10.62 15.84 0.02
N THR A 156 -11.22 14.95 -0.77
CA THR A 156 -12.50 14.32 -0.40
C THR A 156 -12.22 12.98 0.31
N LEU A 157 -12.72 12.82 1.53
CA LEU A 157 -12.64 11.61 2.33
C LEU A 157 -14.02 10.93 2.34
N LEU A 158 -14.07 9.67 1.94
CA LEU A 158 -15.28 8.84 2.00
C LEU A 158 -15.23 7.97 3.26
N LEU A 159 -16.18 8.18 4.16
CA LEU A 159 -16.42 7.38 5.35
C LEU A 159 -17.43 6.28 5.01
N PHE A 160 -16.95 5.04 4.91
CA PHE A 160 -17.80 3.88 4.65
C PHE A 160 -18.11 3.13 5.93
N ASP A 161 -19.41 3.02 6.22
CA ASP A 161 -19.97 2.31 7.37
C ASP A 161 -19.38 2.77 8.72
N ALA A 162 -19.11 4.08 8.83
CA ALA A 162 -18.57 4.68 10.04
C ALA A 162 -19.69 5.08 11.00
N GLU A 163 -19.58 4.67 12.26
CA GLU A 163 -20.44 5.18 13.34
C GLU A 163 -20.33 6.71 13.48
N PRO A 164 -21.40 7.42 13.90
CA PRO A 164 -21.38 8.88 14.04
C PRO A 164 -20.21 9.41 14.88
N GLU A 165 -19.91 8.75 16.01
CA GLU A 165 -18.78 9.14 16.86
C GLU A 165 -17.42 9.03 16.15
N LEU A 166 -17.27 8.04 15.25
CA LEU A 166 -16.06 7.92 14.45
C LEU A 166 -16.01 9.02 13.39
N ALA A 167 -17.14 9.34 12.75
CA ALA A 167 -17.22 10.41 11.77
C ALA A 167 -16.81 11.75 12.39
N ASP A 168 -17.24 12.05 13.61
CA ASP A 168 -16.83 13.25 14.35
C ASP A 168 -15.33 13.26 14.64
N LYS A 169 -14.77 12.14 15.10
CA LYS A 169 -13.33 12.00 15.35
C LYS A 169 -12.50 12.17 14.08
N VAL A 170 -12.94 11.60 12.96
CA VAL A 170 -12.28 11.75 11.66
C VAL A 170 -12.36 13.19 11.18
N THR A 171 -13.53 13.83 11.33
CA THR A 171 -13.74 15.23 10.96
C THR A 171 -12.85 16.17 11.76
N ALA A 172 -12.75 15.96 13.08
CA ALA A 172 -11.89 16.75 13.96
C ALA A 172 -10.39 16.50 13.74
N ALA A 173 -10.02 15.34 13.19
CA ALA A 173 -8.62 14.97 12.97
C ALA A 173 -8.11 15.29 11.57
N ALA A 174 -8.97 15.46 10.56
CA ALA A 174 -8.50 15.69 9.19
C ALA A 174 -8.01 17.13 8.99
N PRO A 175 -7.13 17.36 8.00
CA PRO A 175 -6.62 18.70 7.69
C PRO A 175 -7.72 19.68 7.28
N GLU A 176 -7.50 20.97 7.52
CA GLU A 176 -8.41 22.04 7.09
C GLU A 176 -8.64 21.98 5.57
N GLY A 177 -9.89 22.24 5.12
CA GLY A 177 -10.27 22.14 3.70
C GLY A 177 -10.63 20.72 3.22
N SER A 178 -10.52 19.71 4.07
CA SER A 178 -11.02 18.36 3.79
C SER A 178 -12.54 18.35 3.69
N ARG A 179 -13.08 17.67 2.67
CA ARG A 179 -14.52 17.43 2.52
C ARG A 179 -14.84 15.98 2.87
N PHE A 180 -15.88 15.77 3.66
CA PHE A 180 -16.29 14.45 4.11
C PHE A 180 -17.61 14.05 3.47
N VAL A 181 -17.70 12.78 3.09
CA VAL A 181 -18.96 12.17 2.69
C VAL A 181 -19.07 10.83 3.39
N SER A 182 -20.21 10.56 4.03
CA SER A 182 -20.48 9.29 4.71
C SER A 182 -21.56 8.49 4.01
N THR A 183 -21.45 7.17 4.07
CA THR A 183 -22.47 6.25 3.59
C THR A 183 -22.29 4.89 4.24
N HIS A 184 -23.38 4.14 4.36
CA HIS A 184 -23.39 2.75 4.85
C HIS A 184 -23.72 1.75 3.73
N ASP A 185 -24.05 2.24 2.52
CA ASP A 185 -24.44 1.40 1.38
C ASP A 185 -23.35 1.39 0.30
N VAL A 186 -23.02 0.19 -0.18
CA VAL A 186 -21.98 -0.01 -1.20
C VAL A 186 -22.36 0.66 -2.52
N GLY A 187 -23.64 0.62 -2.90
CA GLY A 187 -24.14 1.25 -4.12
C GLY A 187 -24.00 2.77 -4.09
N ASP A 188 -24.39 3.38 -2.97
CA ASP A 188 -24.24 4.81 -2.73
C ASP A 188 -22.76 5.22 -2.69
N ALA A 189 -21.91 4.44 -2.03
CA ALA A 189 -20.46 4.64 -2.01
C ALA A 189 -19.87 4.68 -3.43
N LEU A 190 -20.22 3.71 -4.27
CA LEU A 190 -19.79 3.69 -5.67
C LEU A 190 -20.34 4.86 -6.48
N GLY A 191 -21.57 5.29 -6.19
CA GLY A 191 -22.19 6.47 -6.79
C GLY A 191 -21.45 7.76 -6.46
N LEU A 192 -21.09 7.95 -5.19
CA LEU A 192 -20.30 9.08 -4.71
C LEU A 192 -18.90 9.08 -5.31
N MET A 193 -18.21 7.94 -5.30
CA MET A 193 -16.88 7.80 -5.92
C MET A 193 -16.88 8.05 -7.44
N ALA A 194 -18.02 7.92 -8.12
CA ALA A 194 -18.14 8.23 -9.54
C ALA A 194 -18.40 9.72 -9.82
N ARG A 195 -18.99 10.43 -8.85
CA ARG A 195 -19.33 11.86 -8.95
C ARG A 195 -18.23 12.75 -8.39
N GLU A 196 -17.47 12.23 -7.44
CA GLU A 196 -16.51 12.98 -6.64
C GLU A 196 -15.11 12.35 -6.74
N GLN A 197 -14.08 13.20 -6.71
CA GLN A 197 -12.70 12.74 -6.64
C GLN A 197 -12.34 12.37 -5.20
N VAL A 198 -12.79 11.20 -4.77
CA VAL A 198 -12.43 10.66 -3.44
C VAL A 198 -10.94 10.34 -3.42
N ALA A 199 -10.22 10.94 -2.49
CA ALA A 199 -8.78 10.73 -2.29
C ALA A 199 -8.54 9.56 -1.32
N VAL A 200 -9.29 9.55 -0.21
CA VAL A 200 -9.13 8.55 0.86
C VAL A 200 -10.47 7.88 1.15
N LEU A 201 -10.46 6.55 1.22
CA LEU A 201 -11.56 5.74 1.72
C LEU A 201 -11.23 5.31 3.15
N VAL A 202 -12.06 5.72 4.10
CA VAL A 202 -11.97 5.33 5.50
C VAL A 202 -13.08 4.32 5.78
N ALA A 203 -12.72 3.06 6.05
CA ALA A 203 -13.70 1.98 6.25
C ALA A 203 -13.55 1.34 7.63
N ASP A 204 -14.67 1.09 8.31
CA ASP A 204 -14.68 0.48 9.64
C ASP A 204 -15.06 -1.00 9.59
N LEU A 205 -14.10 -1.91 9.79
CA LEU A 205 -14.30 -3.37 9.77
C LEU A 205 -14.92 -3.95 11.05
N SER A 206 -15.65 -3.12 11.80
CA SER A 206 -16.37 -3.52 13.02
C SER A 206 -17.75 -4.11 12.68
N VAL A 207 -18.42 -3.57 11.67
CA VAL A 207 -19.77 -3.91 11.21
C VAL A 207 -19.68 -4.45 9.77
N HIS A 208 -20.52 -5.42 9.38
CA HIS A 208 -20.60 -5.95 7.99
C HIS A 208 -19.28 -6.32 7.26
N ARG A 209 -18.34 -6.94 7.99
CA ARG A 209 -16.96 -7.25 7.55
C ARG A 209 -16.80 -7.86 6.15
N GLU A 210 -17.60 -8.86 5.77
CA GLU A 210 -17.44 -9.54 4.47
C GLU A 210 -17.76 -8.64 3.26
N GLN A 211 -18.82 -7.83 3.38
CA GLN A 211 -19.24 -6.90 2.33
C GLN A 211 -18.19 -5.79 2.15
N GLN A 212 -17.63 -5.30 3.24
CA GLN A 212 -16.60 -4.27 3.24
C GLN A 212 -15.28 -4.73 2.61
N ILE A 213 -14.82 -5.96 2.90
CA ILE A 213 -13.62 -6.51 2.26
C ILE A 213 -13.81 -6.57 0.74
N THR A 214 -14.96 -7.07 0.30
CA THR A 214 -15.28 -7.19 -1.13
C THR A 214 -15.34 -5.81 -1.78
N PHE A 215 -15.92 -4.82 -1.09
CA PHE A 215 -15.95 -3.43 -1.53
C PHE A 215 -14.54 -2.83 -1.64
N ILE A 216 -13.70 -2.95 -0.61
CA ILE A 216 -12.32 -2.47 -0.59
C ILE A 216 -11.53 -3.09 -1.76
N ALA A 217 -11.65 -4.40 -1.98
CA ALA A 217 -10.99 -5.08 -3.10
C ALA A 217 -11.46 -4.55 -4.46
N SER A 218 -12.76 -4.30 -4.62
CA SER A 218 -13.35 -3.71 -5.84
C SER A 218 -12.86 -2.28 -6.09
N VAL A 219 -12.81 -1.46 -5.04
CA VAL A 219 -12.27 -0.10 -5.08
C VAL A 219 -10.81 -0.12 -5.49
N ARG A 220 -9.99 -0.97 -4.86
CA ARG A 220 -8.56 -1.05 -5.17
C ARG A 220 -8.29 -1.46 -6.62
N LYS A 221 -9.10 -2.37 -7.15
CA LYS A 221 -8.98 -2.85 -8.54
C LYS A 221 -9.36 -1.77 -9.57
N SER A 222 -10.36 -0.96 -9.26
CA SER A 222 -10.92 0.01 -10.21
C SER A 222 -10.37 1.42 -10.08
N ARG A 223 -10.00 1.82 -8.86
CA ARG A 223 -9.50 3.14 -8.49
C ARG A 223 -8.20 2.98 -7.67
N PRO A 224 -7.09 2.59 -8.32
CA PRO A 224 -5.80 2.40 -7.63
C PRO A 224 -5.20 3.73 -7.12
N ASP A 225 -5.76 4.86 -7.51
CA ASP A 225 -5.44 6.18 -6.96
C ASP A 225 -6.03 6.38 -5.55
N VAL A 226 -7.11 5.69 -5.18
CA VAL A 226 -7.73 5.82 -3.85
C VAL A 226 -6.88 5.14 -2.80
N VAL A 227 -6.58 5.89 -1.75
CA VAL A 227 -5.85 5.39 -0.59
C VAL A 227 -6.86 4.87 0.44
N VAL A 228 -6.72 3.61 0.84
CA VAL A 228 -7.66 2.96 1.77
C VAL A 228 -7.07 2.93 3.17
N VAL A 229 -7.79 3.52 4.12
CA VAL A 229 -7.52 3.47 5.56
C VAL A 229 -8.61 2.64 6.22
N VAL A 230 -8.22 1.65 7.00
CA VAL A 230 -9.16 0.77 7.69
C VAL A 230 -9.06 0.95 9.20
N LEU A 231 -10.21 1.04 9.85
CA LEU A 231 -10.34 0.97 11.30
C LEU A 231 -10.88 -0.40 11.71
N SER A 232 -10.33 -0.98 12.77
CA SER A 232 -10.93 -2.19 13.35
C SER A 232 -10.50 -2.39 14.80
N ALA A 233 -11.39 -2.94 15.62
CA ALA A 233 -10.99 -3.57 16.89
C ALA A 233 -10.28 -4.88 16.53
N ALA A 234 -8.94 -4.89 16.64
CA ALA A 234 -8.01 -5.88 16.10
C ALA A 234 -8.24 -7.35 16.52
N ARG A 235 -9.32 -7.99 16.03
CA ARG A 235 -9.65 -9.39 16.36
C ARG A 235 -9.30 -10.41 15.28
N ASP A 236 -9.02 -9.98 14.05
CA ASP A 236 -8.74 -10.88 12.93
C ASP A 236 -7.46 -10.52 12.19
N ILE A 237 -6.38 -10.97 12.84
CA ILE A 237 -4.99 -10.89 12.43
C ILE A 237 -4.77 -11.43 11.01
N LYS A 238 -5.40 -12.58 10.69
CA LYS A 238 -5.25 -13.26 9.39
C LYS A 238 -5.80 -12.40 8.27
N LEU A 239 -6.99 -11.85 8.48
CA LEU A 239 -7.62 -10.96 7.52
C LEU A 239 -6.79 -9.69 7.34
N MET A 240 -6.35 -9.04 8.42
CA MET A 240 -5.58 -7.79 8.32
C MET A 240 -4.25 -8.00 7.59
N ALA A 241 -3.52 -9.06 7.92
CA ALA A 241 -2.29 -9.44 7.22
C ALA A 241 -2.56 -9.66 5.72
N ARG A 242 -3.67 -10.32 5.39
CA ARG A 242 -4.07 -10.56 4.00
C ARG A 242 -4.34 -9.26 3.25
N LEU A 243 -5.16 -8.37 3.80
CA LEU A 243 -5.56 -7.12 3.15
C LEU A 243 -4.36 -6.17 2.94
N ILE A 244 -3.44 -6.09 3.90
CA ILE A 244 -2.19 -5.32 3.77
C ILE A 244 -1.29 -5.93 2.69
N ASN A 245 -1.10 -7.26 2.71
CA ASN A 245 -0.22 -7.93 1.76
C ASN A 245 -0.76 -7.96 0.33
N GLU A 246 -2.07 -7.97 0.15
CA GLU A 246 -2.71 -7.83 -1.17
C GLU A 246 -2.75 -6.36 -1.64
N GLY A 247 -2.21 -5.43 -0.85
CA GLY A 247 -2.17 -3.99 -1.17
C GLY A 247 -3.56 -3.36 -1.23
N GLN A 248 -4.54 -4.00 -0.59
CA GLN A 248 -5.92 -3.52 -0.54
C GLN A 248 -6.09 -2.37 0.46
N ILE A 249 -5.23 -2.33 1.48
CA ILE A 249 -5.21 -1.30 2.52
C ILE A 249 -3.84 -0.64 2.53
N TYR A 250 -3.83 0.68 2.61
CA TYR A 250 -2.62 1.48 2.81
C TYR A 250 -2.26 1.58 4.29
N ARG A 251 -3.26 1.86 5.14
CA ARG A 251 -3.06 2.07 6.57
C ARG A 251 -4.15 1.38 7.39
N PHE A 252 -3.75 0.78 8.50
CA PHE A 252 -4.66 0.18 9.47
C PHE A 252 -4.60 0.94 10.79
N LEU A 253 -5.74 1.25 11.40
CA LEU A 253 -5.85 1.89 12.69
C LEU A 253 -6.57 0.98 13.68
N ALA A 254 -5.85 0.56 14.72
CA ALA A 254 -6.41 -0.24 15.80
C ALA A 254 -7.35 0.63 16.65
N ARG A 255 -8.58 0.17 16.89
CA ARG A 255 -9.48 0.84 17.87
C ARG A 255 -9.06 0.49 19.31
N PRO A 256 -9.06 1.45 20.25
CA PRO A 256 -9.38 2.86 20.08
C PRO A 256 -8.23 3.66 19.42
N VAL A 257 -8.57 4.61 18.55
CA VAL A 257 -7.59 5.43 17.82
C VAL A 257 -7.38 6.77 18.55
N ALA A 258 -6.12 7.11 18.82
CA ALA A 258 -5.77 8.41 19.39
C ALA A 258 -5.95 9.54 18.34
N PRO A 259 -6.43 10.75 18.71
CA PRO A 259 -6.68 11.83 17.75
C PRO A 259 -5.46 12.19 16.88
N GLN A 260 -4.27 12.27 17.50
CA GLN A 260 -3.02 12.57 16.78
C GLN A 260 -2.65 11.46 15.79
N GLN A 261 -2.88 10.21 16.15
CA GLN A 261 -2.65 9.06 15.25
C GLN A 261 -3.61 9.09 14.05
N MET A 262 -4.89 9.44 14.28
CA MET A 262 -5.86 9.64 13.20
C MET A 262 -5.42 10.76 12.26
N ARG A 263 -5.05 11.93 12.82
CA ARG A 263 -4.59 13.10 12.05
C ARG A 263 -3.41 12.74 11.15
N GLN A 264 -2.38 12.11 11.73
CA GLN A 264 -1.20 11.67 10.99
C GLN A 264 -1.55 10.67 9.89
N ALA A 265 -2.41 9.68 10.18
CA ALA A 265 -2.80 8.68 9.20
C ALA A 265 -3.57 9.27 8.02
N LEU A 266 -4.49 10.20 8.27
CA LEU A 266 -5.24 10.89 7.22
C LEU A 266 -4.32 11.77 6.37
N ARG A 267 -3.43 12.54 7.00
CA ARG A 267 -2.46 13.38 6.28
C ARG A 267 -1.56 12.55 5.37
N GLN A 268 -0.97 11.48 5.90
CA GLN A 268 -0.14 10.54 5.13
C GLN A 268 -0.94 9.90 3.99
N ALA A 269 -2.21 9.54 4.21
CA ALA A 269 -3.05 8.97 3.17
C ALA A 269 -3.36 9.97 2.04
N ILE A 270 -3.61 11.24 2.39
CA ILE A 270 -3.86 12.31 1.42
C ILE A 270 -2.59 12.62 0.61
N ASN A 271 -1.46 12.80 1.26
CA ASN A 271 -0.20 13.07 0.58
C ASN A 271 0.16 11.92 -0.37
N ARG A 272 -0.03 10.67 0.09
CA ARG A 272 0.13 9.47 -0.73
C ARG A 272 -0.76 9.48 -1.98
N HIS A 273 -2.03 9.85 -1.85
CA HIS A 273 -2.94 9.98 -2.99
C HIS A 273 -2.40 11.00 -4.00
N GLN A 274 -2.00 12.18 -3.53
CA GLN A 274 -1.43 13.23 -4.39
C GLN A 274 -0.16 12.75 -5.10
N ALA A 275 0.73 12.05 -4.41
CA ALA A 275 1.94 11.48 -5.00
C ALA A 275 1.63 10.46 -6.10
N ILE A 276 0.62 9.59 -5.90
CA ILE A 276 0.15 8.64 -6.92
C ILE A 276 -0.37 9.41 -8.16
N CYS A 277 -1.20 10.43 -7.95
CA CYS A 277 -1.75 11.25 -9.02
C CYS A 277 -0.66 12.00 -9.80
N ARG A 278 0.32 12.62 -9.11
CA ARG A 278 1.46 13.31 -9.73
C ARG A 278 2.30 12.35 -10.59
N ARG A 279 2.59 11.14 -10.10
CA ARG A 279 3.34 10.12 -10.86
C ARG A 279 2.58 9.66 -12.10
N ALA A 280 1.26 9.46 -12.01
CA ALA A 280 0.43 9.11 -13.15
C ALA A 280 0.43 10.22 -14.22
N GLN A 281 0.38 11.48 -13.81
CA GLN A 281 0.48 12.64 -14.71
C GLN A 281 1.86 12.74 -15.37
N ALA A 282 2.94 12.58 -14.61
CA ALA A 282 4.31 12.63 -15.14
C ALA A 282 4.60 11.50 -16.15
N THR A 283 4.10 10.29 -15.88
CA THR A 283 4.20 9.16 -16.82
C THR A 283 3.43 9.44 -18.12
N THR A 284 2.28 10.09 -18.02
CA THR A 284 1.45 10.45 -19.18
C THR A 284 2.08 11.58 -20.00
N ALA A 285 2.68 12.58 -19.35
CA ALA A 285 3.39 13.67 -20.02
C ALA A 285 4.64 13.16 -20.76
N SER A 286 5.44 12.30 -20.14
CA SER A 286 6.61 11.69 -20.79
C SER A 286 6.23 10.81 -21.99
N ALA A 287 5.11 10.07 -21.90
CA ALA A 287 4.59 9.28 -23.02
C ALA A 287 4.03 10.15 -24.16
N ALA A 288 3.48 11.34 -23.85
CA ALA A 288 3.02 12.29 -24.85
C ALA A 288 4.21 12.90 -25.62
N ASP A 289 5.31 13.22 -24.93
CA ASP A 289 6.54 13.72 -25.58
C ASP A 289 7.22 12.65 -26.45
N THR A 290 7.08 11.36 -26.15
CA THR A 290 7.61 10.28 -27.01
C THR A 290 6.76 10.03 -28.27
N VAL A 291 5.50 10.47 -28.28
CA VAL A 291 4.58 10.25 -29.40
C VAL A 291 4.63 11.41 -30.42
N VAL A 292 5.20 12.56 -30.05
CA VAL A 292 5.34 13.71 -30.96
C VAL A 292 6.46 13.50 -32.01
N ASP A 293 7.31 12.48 -31.85
CA ASP A 293 8.45 12.19 -32.74
C ASP A 293 8.22 11.00 -33.69
N SER A 294 6.98 10.52 -33.83
CA SER A 294 6.64 9.52 -34.85
C SER A 294 5.34 9.86 -35.56
N ASP A 295 5.45 10.45 -36.75
CA ASP A 295 4.44 10.35 -37.79
C ASP A 295 4.06 8.88 -37.98
N PHE A 296 2.88 8.48 -37.52
CA PHE A 296 2.33 7.15 -37.76
C PHE A 296 0.88 7.28 -38.22
N GLU A 297 0.68 7.21 -39.53
CA GLU A 297 -0.62 6.95 -40.16
C GLU A 297 -1.18 5.64 -39.59
N LEU A 298 -2.32 5.71 -38.90
CA LEU A 298 -3.04 4.52 -38.43
C LEU A 298 -4.14 4.16 -39.43
N ASP A 299 -3.87 3.09 -40.20
CA ASP A 299 -4.86 2.36 -40.99
C ASP A 299 -5.89 1.67 -40.08
N PHE A 300 -7.14 2.10 -40.17
CA PHE A 300 -8.28 1.53 -39.46
C PHE A 300 -8.84 0.33 -40.22
N SER A 301 -8.23 -0.85 -40.09
CA SER A 301 -8.79 -2.06 -40.71
C SER A 301 -8.77 -3.36 -39.90
N GLN A 302 -8.26 -3.40 -38.66
CA GLN A 302 -8.27 -4.64 -37.88
C GLN A 302 -8.76 -4.48 -36.43
N THR A 303 -10.08 -4.51 -36.24
CA THR A 303 -10.71 -4.67 -34.92
C THR A 303 -11.53 -5.96 -34.86
N THR A 304 -10.89 -7.08 -34.56
CA THR A 304 -11.59 -8.36 -34.31
C THR A 304 -11.27 -8.85 -32.92
N SER A 305 -11.84 -8.22 -31.88
CA SER A 305 -11.81 -8.75 -30.50
C SER A 305 -12.94 -8.30 -29.57
N ILE A 306 -13.82 -7.36 -29.99
CA ILE A 306 -14.89 -6.84 -29.10
C ILE A 306 -16.12 -7.77 -29.01
N GLN A 307 -16.23 -8.80 -29.85
CA GLN A 307 -17.42 -9.66 -29.90
C GLN A 307 -17.42 -10.88 -28.96
N ARG A 308 -16.29 -11.22 -28.30
CA ARG A 308 -16.18 -12.43 -27.45
C ARG A 308 -16.51 -12.22 -25.96
N LEU A 309 -16.80 -11.00 -25.52
CA LEU A 309 -17.17 -10.71 -24.11
C LEU A 309 -18.68 -10.86 -23.80
N ARG A 310 -19.48 -11.42 -24.72
CA ARG A 310 -20.95 -11.44 -24.58
C ARG A 310 -21.54 -12.76 -24.03
N THR A 311 -20.75 -13.81 -23.83
CA THR A 311 -21.28 -15.15 -23.49
C THR A 311 -20.44 -15.93 -22.47
N ALA A 312 -20.32 -15.43 -21.23
CA ALA A 312 -19.91 -16.26 -20.11
C ALA A 312 -20.42 -15.68 -18.78
N LEU A 313 -21.61 -16.09 -18.34
CA LEU A 313 -22.05 -16.01 -16.94
C LEU A 313 -23.06 -17.14 -16.69
N PRO A 314 -22.84 -18.04 -15.70
CA PRO A 314 -23.77 -19.11 -15.38
C PRO A 314 -25.02 -18.60 -14.65
N THR A 315 -26.13 -19.30 -14.84
CA THR A 315 -27.45 -19.05 -14.24
C THR A 315 -27.52 -19.49 -12.78
N ALA A 316 -27.74 -18.56 -11.84
CA ALA A 316 -28.30 -18.86 -10.51
C ALA A 316 -28.92 -17.63 -9.82
N ASN A 317 -30.17 -17.83 -9.38
CA ASN A 317 -31.04 -17.19 -8.38
C ASN A 317 -31.41 -15.68 -8.36
N ARG A 318 -32.70 -15.43 -8.08
CA ARG A 318 -33.51 -14.24 -8.46
C ARG A 318 -33.38 -12.97 -7.60
N ASN A 319 -32.51 -12.89 -6.58
CA ASN A 319 -32.43 -11.69 -5.72
C ASN A 319 -31.31 -10.68 -6.08
N GLU A 320 -30.51 -10.93 -7.12
CA GLU A 320 -29.34 -10.07 -7.49
C GLU A 320 -29.59 -9.08 -8.66
N ALA A 321 -30.83 -8.94 -9.13
CA ALA A 321 -31.12 -8.17 -10.35
C ALA A 321 -30.83 -6.66 -10.23
N GLY A 322 -31.00 -6.06 -9.04
CA GLY A 322 -30.75 -4.64 -8.80
C GLY A 322 -29.27 -4.25 -8.80
N GLN A 323 -28.41 -5.06 -8.17
CA GLN A 323 -26.98 -4.79 -8.04
C GLN A 323 -26.22 -4.99 -9.37
N ARG A 324 -26.65 -5.96 -10.20
CA ARG A 324 -26.01 -6.23 -11.50
C ARG A 324 -26.30 -5.15 -12.55
N GLY A 325 -27.48 -4.52 -12.51
CA GLY A 325 -27.82 -3.38 -13.36
C GLY A 325 -26.96 -2.16 -13.04
N ALA A 326 -26.76 -1.87 -11.75
CA ALA A 326 -25.90 -0.79 -11.28
C ALA A 326 -24.43 -1.01 -11.66
N LEU A 327 -23.90 -2.23 -11.46
CA LEU A 327 -22.51 -2.57 -11.80
C LEU A 327 -22.24 -2.52 -13.31
N ARG A 328 -23.16 -3.03 -14.15
CA ARG A 328 -23.05 -2.93 -15.61
C ARG A 328 -23.13 -1.49 -16.11
N ALA A 329 -24.07 -0.70 -15.59
CA ALA A 329 -24.20 0.71 -15.93
C ALA A 329 -22.99 1.53 -15.44
N TRP A 330 -22.33 1.09 -14.37
CA TRP A 330 -21.11 1.71 -13.86
C TRP A 330 -19.90 1.38 -14.72
N VAL A 331 -19.66 0.10 -15.08
CA VAL A 331 -18.56 -0.29 -15.99
C VAL A 331 -18.68 0.45 -17.33
N HIS A 332 -19.88 0.54 -17.90
CA HIS A 332 -20.10 1.27 -19.14
C HIS A 332 -19.80 2.78 -19.01
N ARG A 333 -20.17 3.41 -17.89
CA ARG A 333 -19.91 4.84 -17.67
C ARG A 333 -18.44 5.13 -17.40
N VAL A 334 -17.74 4.27 -16.66
CA VAL A 334 -16.30 4.40 -16.39
C VAL A 334 -15.50 4.24 -17.68
N VAL A 335 -15.81 3.23 -18.50
CA VAL A 335 -15.15 3.03 -19.80
C VAL A 335 -15.44 4.19 -20.76
N ALA A 336 -16.68 4.69 -20.79
CA ALA A 336 -17.03 5.84 -21.64
C ALA A 336 -16.31 7.13 -21.20
N ARG A 337 -16.17 7.39 -19.88
CA ARG A 337 -15.42 8.55 -19.36
C ARG A 337 -13.92 8.43 -19.60
N TRP A 338 -13.36 7.23 -19.44
CA TRP A 338 -11.95 6.95 -19.75
C TRP A 338 -11.63 7.19 -21.23
N LEU A 339 -12.54 6.81 -22.14
CA LEU A 339 -12.41 7.09 -23.57
C LEU A 339 -12.59 8.58 -23.92
N ALA A 340 -13.46 9.30 -23.20
CA ALA A 340 -13.70 10.72 -23.42
C ALA A 340 -12.51 11.60 -22.97
N HIS A 341 -11.77 11.19 -21.93
CA HIS A 341 -10.60 11.92 -21.45
C HIS A 341 -9.35 11.76 -22.34
N ARG A 342 -9.30 10.76 -23.21
CA ARG A 342 -8.23 10.55 -24.20
C ARG A 342 -8.37 11.39 -25.48
N ARG A 343 -9.47 12.11 -25.67
CA ARG A 343 -9.77 12.89 -26.89
C ARG A 343 -9.79 14.42 -26.68
N ARG A 344 -9.19 14.92 -25.61
CA ARG A 344 -9.03 16.37 -25.38
C ARG A 344 -7.63 16.71 -24.94
#